data_AF-T1GRR1-F1
#
_entry.id   AF-T1GRR1-F1
#
_cell.length_a   1.000
_cell.length_b   1.000
_cell.length_c   1.000
_cell.angle_alpha   90.00
_cell.angle_beta   90.00
_cell.angle_gamma   90.00
#
_symmetry.space_group_name_H-M   'P 1'
#
loop_
_entity.id
_entity.type
_entity.pdbx_description
1 polymer ?
#
loop_
_entity_poly.entity_id
_entity_poly.type
_entity_poly.pdbx_seq_one_letter_code
_entity_poly.pdbx_strand_id
1 'polypeptide(L)'
;MVSASERVKRQDDDVPDINIEELCKDRPGDEYFRLTTEGDCRDVVRCDDAGENGVTRLASVRCPTGLAFDITRQTLTGKLKCTKSGLKQITCPSGLAFDIEKQTCDWKAKVPNCDQLEKPRKALPNLKTIEPICPDGKLSCGDGECINKELFCNDTPDCKDESDENACSVDDDPNRAPECDSSQCELPDCFCSADDDHLSFNGAINVDNVDLYEEIFNGVRQNPNGCSIKGTFFVSHKYTNYSAVQDLHRRGHEIAAFSITHKDDPNYWTKGKYDDWLAEMAGVRLIVERFANITDNTILGVRAPYLRVGGNKQFEMMADQYFVYDASITASLGRVPIWPYSLYFRMPHRCNGNAHNCPSRSTPIWEMVMNELDRRDDPTFDESLPGCHMVDSCSNIQTGEQFGRLLRHNFNRHYNSNRAPLGLNFHASWLKSKKEFRDELIKFIEEMLTRNDVFFVTNLQVIQWIQKPTEVNSLRDFADWKDKCDVKGQPYCSLPNPCPSTTRELPGETLRLFTCMECPNNYPWILDPTGDGFSV
;
A
#
# COMPACT_ATOMS: atom_id res chain seq x y z
N MET A 1 -21.20 -3.86 67.23
CA MET A 1 -21.41 -5.29 66.89
C MET A 1 -22.17 -5.37 65.57
N VAL A 2 -22.19 -6.54 64.93
CA VAL A 2 -22.65 -6.73 63.54
C VAL A 2 -23.99 -7.46 63.50
N SER A 3 -24.90 -7.00 62.66
CA SER A 3 -25.83 -7.84 61.88
C SER A 3 -26.14 -7.03 60.60
N ALA A 4 -25.57 -7.37 59.44
CA ALA A 4 -25.93 -8.54 58.64
C ALA A 4 -27.41 -8.50 58.23
N SER A 5 -27.63 -8.18 56.95
CA SER A 5 -28.88 -8.34 56.21
C SER A 5 -28.52 -8.98 54.87
N GLU A 6 -29.29 -9.98 54.46
CA GLU A 6 -28.89 -10.93 53.41
C GLU A 6 -29.03 -10.34 52.01
N ARG A 7 -28.00 -10.50 51.17
CA ARG A 7 -28.10 -10.26 49.73
C ARG A 7 -28.41 -11.57 49.02
N VAL A 8 -29.68 -11.75 48.68
CA VAL A 8 -30.12 -12.78 47.74
C VAL A 8 -29.40 -12.57 46.40
N LYS A 9 -28.75 -13.62 45.86
CA LYS A 9 -28.31 -13.62 44.47
C LYS A 9 -29.55 -13.54 43.57
N ARG A 10 -29.58 -12.60 42.62
CA ARG A 10 -30.40 -12.81 41.42
C ARG A 10 -29.73 -13.91 40.58
N GLN A 11 -30.56 -14.63 39.83
CA GLN A 11 -30.10 -15.65 38.90
C GLN A 11 -29.31 -15.00 37.77
N ASP A 12 -28.37 -15.76 37.21
CA ASP A 12 -27.82 -15.48 35.89
C ASP A 12 -28.91 -15.85 34.86
N ASP A 13 -29.43 -14.88 34.12
CA ASP A 13 -30.45 -15.10 33.07
C ASP A 13 -29.82 -15.78 31.83
N ASP A 14 -30.62 -16.53 31.09
CA ASP A 14 -30.17 -17.52 30.09
C ASP A 14 -29.19 -16.97 29.02
N VAL A 15 -27.94 -17.42 29.09
CA VAL A 15 -27.04 -17.50 27.93
C VAL A 15 -27.11 -18.94 27.42
N PRO A 16 -27.43 -19.19 26.12
CA PRO A 16 -27.44 -20.54 25.57
C PRO A 16 -26.08 -21.25 25.72
N ASP A 17 -26.08 -22.58 25.82
CA ASP A 17 -24.86 -23.41 25.72
C ASP A 17 -24.30 -23.36 24.29
N ILE A 18 -23.62 -22.26 23.97
CA ILE A 18 -22.97 -22.04 22.68
C ILE A 18 -21.71 -22.91 22.62
N ASN A 19 -21.72 -23.92 21.76
CA ASN A 19 -20.58 -24.80 21.52
C ASN A 19 -19.41 -24.03 20.87
N ILE A 20 -18.44 -23.58 21.68
CA ILE A 20 -17.35 -22.70 21.22
C ILE A 20 -16.46 -23.39 20.16
N GLU A 21 -16.23 -24.70 20.25
CA GLU A 21 -15.40 -25.43 19.29
C GLU A 21 -16.04 -25.47 17.89
N GLU A 22 -17.37 -25.62 17.83
CA GLU A 22 -18.17 -25.58 16.60
C GLU A 22 -18.34 -24.14 16.08
N LEU A 23 -18.51 -23.17 16.99
CA LEU A 23 -18.66 -21.75 16.64
C LEU A 23 -17.38 -21.14 16.05
N CYS A 24 -16.21 -21.54 16.57
CA CYS A 24 -14.89 -21.14 16.07
C CYS A 24 -14.37 -22.03 14.95
N LYS A 25 -15.06 -23.12 14.60
CA LYS A 25 -14.63 -24.02 13.53
C LYS A 25 -14.50 -23.27 12.20
N ASP A 26 -13.34 -23.43 11.59
CA ASP A 26 -12.97 -22.86 10.29
C ASP A 26 -12.95 -21.31 10.26
N ARG A 27 -12.78 -20.64 11.42
CA ARG A 27 -12.64 -19.16 11.51
C ARG A 27 -11.18 -18.67 11.62
N PRO A 28 -10.82 -17.54 10.99
CA PRO A 28 -9.58 -16.82 11.27
C PRO A 28 -9.52 -16.27 12.72
N GLY A 29 -8.31 -16.24 13.29
CA GLY A 29 -8.04 -15.70 14.65
C GLY A 29 -8.13 -14.17 14.76
N ASP A 30 -8.43 -13.48 13.68
CA ASP A 30 -8.63 -12.03 13.57
C ASP A 30 -10.06 -11.63 13.13
N GLU A 31 -10.92 -12.59 12.79
CA GLU A 31 -12.33 -12.32 12.44
C GLU A 31 -13.19 -12.01 13.69
N TYR A 32 -13.86 -10.86 13.64
CA TYR A 32 -14.90 -10.45 14.58
C TYR A 32 -16.31 -10.69 14.02
N PHE A 33 -17.18 -11.29 14.84
CA PHE A 33 -18.58 -11.61 14.53
C PHE A 33 -19.50 -11.33 15.72
N ARG A 34 -20.81 -11.24 15.50
CA ARG A 34 -21.82 -11.00 16.54
C ARG A 34 -22.42 -12.32 17.04
N LEU A 35 -22.84 -12.35 18.30
CA LEU A 35 -23.59 -13.48 18.89
C LEU A 35 -25.12 -13.30 18.81
N THR A 36 -25.59 -12.09 18.54
CA THR A 36 -27.00 -11.75 18.35
C THR A 36 -27.15 -10.54 17.43
N THR A 37 -28.28 -10.45 16.74
CA THR A 37 -28.74 -9.27 15.98
C THR A 37 -29.73 -8.42 16.78
N GLU A 38 -30.20 -8.91 17.93
CA GLU A 38 -31.10 -8.20 18.83
C GLU A 38 -30.29 -7.33 19.82
N GLY A 39 -30.29 -6.01 19.63
CA GLY A 39 -29.69 -5.08 20.57
C GLY A 39 -29.13 -3.80 19.95
N ASP A 40 -28.15 -3.19 20.63
CA ASP A 40 -27.37 -2.08 20.07
C ASP A 40 -26.15 -2.65 19.33
N CYS A 41 -25.94 -2.19 18.10
CA CYS A 41 -25.25 -2.92 17.02
C CYS A 41 -23.72 -2.92 17.10
N ARG A 42 -23.18 -3.18 18.30
CA ARG A 42 -21.86 -2.72 18.73
C ARG A 42 -20.99 -3.82 19.31
N ASP A 43 -21.59 -4.93 19.70
CA ASP A 43 -20.96 -6.01 20.43
C ASP A 43 -20.52 -7.14 19.49
N VAL A 44 -19.22 -7.42 19.48
CA VAL A 44 -18.60 -8.50 18.69
C VAL A 44 -17.62 -9.31 19.52
N VAL A 45 -17.38 -10.55 19.09
CA VAL A 45 -16.41 -11.51 19.63
C VAL A 45 -15.50 -12.00 18.50
N ARG A 46 -14.33 -12.57 18.84
CA ARG A 46 -13.44 -13.26 17.89
C ARG A 46 -12.93 -14.59 18.44
N CYS A 47 -12.46 -15.44 17.54
CA CYS A 47 -11.67 -16.63 17.87
C CYS A 47 -10.17 -16.28 17.93
N ASP A 48 -9.33 -17.17 18.46
CA ASP A 48 -7.92 -16.88 18.77
C ASP A 48 -7.17 -18.18 19.13
N ASP A 49 -5.93 -18.36 18.66
CA ASP A 49 -5.13 -19.59 18.84
C ASP A 49 -3.75 -19.29 19.41
N ALA A 50 -3.26 -20.13 20.32
CA ALA A 50 -1.89 -20.02 20.83
C ALA A 50 -1.31 -21.39 21.23
N GLY A 51 -0.16 -21.72 20.65
CA GLY A 51 0.24 -23.09 20.31
C GLY A 51 0.81 -24.02 21.40
N GLU A 52 1.60 -24.98 20.90
CA GLU A 52 2.19 -26.17 21.56
C GLU A 52 1.25 -27.29 22.04
N ASN A 53 -0.07 -27.08 22.15
CA ASN A 53 -1.02 -28.17 22.46
C ASN A 53 -2.28 -28.25 21.57
N GLY A 54 -2.40 -27.41 20.53
CA GLY A 54 -3.53 -27.47 19.59
C GLY A 54 -4.91 -27.14 20.18
N VAL A 55 -4.97 -26.34 21.24
CA VAL A 55 -6.22 -25.91 21.89
C VAL A 55 -6.40 -24.39 21.76
N THR A 56 -7.46 -23.99 21.06
CA THR A 56 -7.90 -22.62 20.80
C THR A 56 -8.13 -21.83 22.10
N ARG A 57 -7.60 -20.60 22.19
CA ARG A 57 -7.67 -19.77 23.41
C ARG A 57 -7.48 -18.26 23.18
N LEU A 58 -8.22 -17.47 23.95
CA LEU A 58 -8.40 -16.03 23.78
C LEU A 58 -7.31 -15.15 24.42
N ALA A 59 -6.86 -14.12 23.69
CA ALA A 59 -6.03 -13.01 24.16
C ALA A 59 -6.84 -11.70 24.35
N SER A 60 -6.29 -10.73 25.10
CA SER A 60 -7.08 -9.60 25.63
C SER A 60 -6.51 -8.20 25.41
N VAL A 61 -7.42 -7.25 25.10
CA VAL A 61 -7.21 -5.80 25.01
C VAL A 61 -8.51 -5.11 25.48
N ARG A 62 -8.49 -4.32 26.55
CA ARG A 62 -9.67 -3.55 27.04
C ARG A 62 -9.37 -2.06 27.09
N CYS A 63 -10.27 -1.24 26.54
CA CYS A 63 -10.27 0.21 26.76
C CYS A 63 -10.92 0.53 28.13
N PRO A 64 -10.31 1.36 28.98
CA PRO A 64 -11.02 2.07 30.03
C PRO A 64 -12.08 3.04 29.46
N THR A 65 -13.11 3.34 30.26
CA THR A 65 -14.16 4.30 29.89
C THR A 65 -13.57 5.69 29.66
N GLY A 66 -13.80 6.26 28.48
CA GLY A 66 -13.29 7.59 28.09
C GLY A 66 -12.14 7.57 27.07
N LEU A 67 -11.66 6.39 26.66
CA LEU A 67 -10.73 6.24 25.53
C LEU A 67 -11.45 5.67 24.30
N ALA A 68 -11.11 6.20 23.12
CA ALA A 68 -11.61 5.75 21.82
C ALA A 68 -10.52 4.94 21.07
N PHE A 69 -10.95 3.97 20.27
CA PHE A 69 -10.07 3.24 19.37
C PHE A 69 -9.89 4.06 18.08
N ASP A 70 -8.66 4.47 17.77
CA ASP A 70 -8.35 5.22 16.55
C ASP A 70 -8.25 4.25 15.36
N ILE A 71 -9.28 4.27 14.52
CA ILE A 71 -9.44 3.44 13.31
C ILE A 71 -8.24 3.62 12.37
N THR A 72 -7.60 4.79 12.38
CA THR A 72 -6.43 5.14 11.55
C THR A 72 -5.10 4.62 12.10
N ARG A 73 -5.06 4.12 13.35
CA ARG A 73 -3.80 3.79 14.06
C ARG A 73 -3.75 2.45 14.77
N GLN A 74 -4.87 1.74 14.93
CA GLN A 74 -4.94 0.41 15.56
C GLN A 74 -4.30 0.29 16.97
N THR A 75 -4.29 1.36 17.76
CA THR A 75 -3.66 1.39 19.10
C THR A 75 -4.56 1.94 20.20
N LEU A 76 -4.32 1.51 21.43
CA LEU A 76 -4.84 2.13 22.66
C LEU A 76 -3.72 2.79 23.46
N THR A 77 -4.07 3.83 24.21
CA THR A 77 -3.15 4.58 25.08
C THR A 77 -3.23 4.09 26.54
N GLY A 78 -2.33 3.17 26.94
CA GLY A 78 -2.08 2.86 28.35
C GLY A 78 -1.78 1.39 28.69
N LYS A 79 -0.65 1.15 29.38
CA LYS A 79 -0.15 -0.16 29.84
C LYS A 79 -1.08 -0.84 30.87
N LEU A 80 -1.29 -2.18 30.75
CA LEU A 80 -0.84 -3.19 31.74
C LEU A 80 -1.22 -4.65 31.40
N LYS A 81 -0.67 -5.61 32.17
CA LYS A 81 -0.71 -7.07 31.92
C LYS A 81 -2.09 -7.74 32.19
N CYS A 82 -2.28 -8.89 31.54
CA CYS A 82 -3.47 -9.75 31.62
C CYS A 82 -3.55 -10.63 32.88
N THR A 83 -4.77 -11.06 33.21
CA THR A 83 -5.10 -12.21 34.08
C THR A 83 -6.12 -13.14 33.37
N LYS A 84 -6.42 -14.31 33.93
CA LYS A 84 -7.04 -15.46 33.22
C LYS A 84 -8.53 -15.31 32.86
N SER A 85 -8.90 -16.08 31.82
CA SER A 85 -10.23 -16.63 31.46
C SER A 85 -11.29 -15.72 30.79
N GLY A 86 -12.09 -16.33 29.91
CA GLY A 86 -13.36 -15.82 29.41
C GLY A 86 -13.37 -15.36 27.94
N LEU A 87 -14.50 -15.57 27.26
CA LEU A 87 -14.81 -15.03 25.93
C LEU A 87 -14.61 -13.51 25.88
N LYS A 88 -14.13 -13.01 24.74
CA LYS A 88 -13.79 -11.60 24.58
C LYS A 88 -14.81 -10.86 23.72
N GLN A 89 -15.74 -10.21 24.40
CA GLN A 89 -16.57 -9.14 23.83
C GLN A 89 -15.73 -7.86 23.61
N ILE A 90 -15.99 -7.17 22.50
CA ILE A 90 -15.59 -5.79 22.22
C ILE A 90 -16.88 -5.03 21.86
N THR A 91 -17.09 -3.88 22.52
CA THR A 91 -18.23 -3.00 22.28
C THR A 91 -17.75 -1.72 21.60
N CYS A 92 -18.32 -1.37 20.44
CA CYS A 92 -17.99 -0.11 19.77
C CYS A 92 -18.33 1.13 20.65
N PRO A 93 -17.54 2.23 20.54
CA PRO A 93 -17.85 3.51 21.20
C PRO A 93 -19.28 4.02 20.93
N SER A 94 -19.85 4.74 21.89
CA SER A 94 -21.24 5.21 21.82
C SER A 94 -21.47 6.16 20.64
N GLY A 95 -22.42 5.82 19.77
CA GLY A 95 -22.71 6.53 18.51
C GLY A 95 -22.21 5.79 17.25
N LEU A 96 -21.30 4.84 17.42
CA LEU A 96 -20.84 3.93 16.35
C LEU A 96 -21.60 2.59 16.40
N ALA A 97 -21.50 1.83 15.32
CA ALA A 97 -21.90 0.43 15.20
C ALA A 97 -20.74 -0.37 14.57
N PHE A 98 -20.67 -1.68 14.79
CA PHE A 98 -19.67 -2.53 14.16
C PHE A 98 -20.12 -2.93 12.76
N ASP A 99 -19.25 -2.76 11.76
CA ASP A 99 -19.47 -3.20 10.39
C ASP A 99 -18.82 -4.57 10.16
N ILE A 100 -19.64 -5.59 9.88
CA ILE A 100 -19.17 -6.98 9.72
C ILE A 100 -18.28 -7.14 8.48
N GLU A 101 -18.58 -6.45 7.37
CA GLU A 101 -17.77 -6.52 6.15
C GLU A 101 -16.41 -5.85 6.37
N LYS A 102 -16.43 -4.58 6.82
CA LYS A 102 -15.22 -3.76 7.04
C LYS A 102 -14.40 -4.16 8.27
N GLN A 103 -14.97 -4.99 9.17
CA GLN A 103 -14.35 -5.40 10.45
C GLN A 103 -13.96 -4.22 11.37
N THR A 104 -14.71 -3.11 11.31
CA THR A 104 -14.41 -1.87 12.04
C THR A 104 -15.67 -1.22 12.63
N CYS A 105 -15.51 -0.38 13.66
CA CYS A 105 -16.59 0.48 14.13
C CYS A 105 -16.74 1.71 13.22
N ASP A 106 -17.92 1.93 12.63
CA ASP A 106 -18.26 3.09 11.80
C ASP A 106 -19.56 3.74 12.33
N TRP A 107 -19.93 4.92 11.83
CA TRP A 107 -21.14 5.61 12.26
C TRP A 107 -22.39 4.78 11.92
N LYS A 108 -23.37 4.71 12.83
CA LYS A 108 -24.56 3.83 12.67
C LYS A 108 -25.38 4.06 11.38
N ALA A 109 -25.23 5.21 10.71
CA ALA A 109 -25.83 5.52 9.40
C ALA A 109 -25.02 5.00 8.18
N LYS A 110 -23.81 4.48 8.38
CA LYS A 110 -22.89 3.91 7.38
C LYS A 110 -22.68 2.40 7.50
N VAL A 111 -23.39 1.76 8.44
CA VAL A 111 -23.31 0.32 8.74
C VAL A 111 -24.61 -0.34 8.29
N PRO A 112 -24.68 -0.87 7.05
CA PRO A 112 -25.91 -1.47 6.53
C PRO A 112 -26.14 -2.88 7.10
N ASN A 113 -25.07 -3.64 7.33
CA ASN A 113 -25.04 -5.04 7.76
C ASN A 113 -25.31 -5.24 9.26
N CYS A 114 -26.21 -4.45 9.85
CA CYS A 114 -26.51 -4.50 11.28
C CYS A 114 -27.38 -5.71 11.69
N ASP A 115 -28.10 -6.26 10.73
CA ASP A 115 -28.99 -7.41 10.77
C ASP A 115 -28.29 -8.77 10.58
N GLN A 116 -26.97 -8.77 10.39
CA GLN A 116 -26.16 -9.98 10.16
C GLN A 116 -25.45 -10.45 11.43
N LEU A 117 -25.11 -11.75 11.53
CA LEU A 117 -24.32 -12.31 12.64
C LEU A 117 -22.83 -12.40 12.30
N GLU A 118 -22.53 -12.90 11.11
CA GLU A 118 -21.18 -13.17 10.60
C GLU A 118 -21.09 -12.83 9.11
N LYS A 119 -19.89 -12.85 8.54
CA LYS A 119 -19.75 -12.85 7.07
C LYS A 119 -20.38 -14.12 6.51
N PRO A 120 -21.07 -14.08 5.35
CA PRO A 120 -21.60 -15.29 4.74
C PRO A 120 -20.46 -16.27 4.44
N ARG A 121 -20.49 -17.44 5.08
CA ARG A 121 -19.47 -18.48 4.90
C ARG A 121 -19.50 -18.97 3.46
N LYS A 122 -18.41 -18.72 2.75
CA LYS A 122 -18.18 -19.24 1.39
C LYS A 122 -17.71 -20.69 1.44
N ALA A 123 -18.03 -21.48 0.41
CA ALA A 123 -17.48 -22.82 0.25
C ALA A 123 -15.97 -22.73 -0.05
N LEU A 124 -15.16 -23.62 0.55
CA LEU A 124 -13.71 -23.69 0.32
C LEU A 124 -13.36 -24.98 -0.43
N PRO A 125 -12.35 -24.95 -1.32
CA PRO A 125 -11.99 -26.09 -2.16
C PRO A 125 -11.12 -27.11 -1.40
N ASN A 126 -11.27 -28.39 -1.75
CA ASN A 126 -10.69 -29.53 -1.02
C ASN A 126 -9.19 -29.78 -1.37
N LEU A 127 -8.38 -28.73 -1.25
CA LEU A 127 -6.97 -28.70 -1.71
C LEU A 127 -5.98 -29.43 -0.79
N LYS A 128 -6.29 -29.60 0.51
CA LYS A 128 -5.37 -30.10 1.55
C LYS A 128 -5.80 -31.52 1.99
N THR A 129 -5.59 -32.51 1.13
CA THR A 129 -6.06 -33.90 1.30
C THR A 129 -4.90 -34.91 1.42
N ILE A 130 -5.13 -36.04 2.11
CA ILE A 130 -4.09 -37.06 2.42
C ILE A 130 -3.74 -37.88 1.17
N GLU A 131 -4.74 -38.15 0.33
CA GLU A 131 -4.59 -38.74 -1.00
C GLU A 131 -5.30 -37.80 -1.99
N PRO A 132 -4.76 -37.58 -3.20
CA PRO A 132 -5.33 -36.64 -4.16
C PRO A 132 -6.69 -37.14 -4.67
N ILE A 133 -7.75 -36.37 -4.42
CA ILE A 133 -9.12 -36.66 -4.87
C ILE A 133 -9.22 -36.66 -6.40
N CYS A 134 -8.46 -35.79 -7.07
CA CYS A 134 -8.53 -35.56 -8.51
C CYS A 134 -7.26 -36.05 -9.24
N PRO A 135 -7.36 -36.40 -10.54
CA PRO A 135 -6.20 -36.73 -11.37
C PRO A 135 -5.21 -35.56 -11.52
N ASP A 136 -3.97 -35.86 -11.94
CA ASP A 136 -2.94 -34.86 -12.20
C ASP A 136 -3.44 -33.73 -13.12
N GLY A 137 -3.14 -32.48 -12.73
CA GLY A 137 -3.61 -31.27 -13.41
C GLY A 137 -5.02 -30.81 -13.03
N LYS A 138 -5.74 -31.55 -12.18
CA LYS A 138 -7.07 -31.19 -11.65
C LYS A 138 -7.06 -30.99 -10.14
N LEU A 139 -8.01 -30.21 -9.66
CA LEU A 139 -8.19 -29.88 -8.24
C LEU A 139 -9.68 -29.97 -7.89
N SER A 140 -9.97 -30.14 -6.59
CA SER A 140 -11.31 -30.47 -6.09
C SER A 140 -12.04 -29.24 -5.56
N CYS A 141 -13.22 -28.96 -6.10
CA CYS A 141 -14.22 -28.04 -5.55
C CYS A 141 -14.65 -28.49 -4.13
N GLY A 142 -15.32 -27.61 -3.38
CA GLY A 142 -15.91 -27.92 -2.07
C GLY A 142 -16.98 -29.03 -2.14
N ASP A 143 -17.77 -29.05 -3.22
CA ASP A 143 -18.76 -30.09 -3.55
C ASP A 143 -18.14 -31.45 -3.98
N GLY A 144 -16.83 -31.48 -4.25
CA GLY A 144 -16.10 -32.66 -4.70
C GLY A 144 -15.91 -32.81 -6.22
N GLU A 145 -16.38 -31.85 -7.04
CA GLU A 145 -16.11 -31.87 -8.48
C GLU A 145 -14.63 -31.59 -8.82
N CYS A 146 -14.11 -32.21 -9.88
CA CYS A 146 -12.70 -32.11 -10.29
C CYS A 146 -12.54 -31.27 -11.58
N ILE A 147 -12.35 -29.96 -11.43
CA ILE A 147 -12.06 -29.03 -12.52
C ILE A 147 -10.54 -28.86 -12.75
N ASN A 148 -10.13 -28.21 -13.84
CA ASN A 148 -8.71 -28.02 -14.16
C ASN A 148 -8.06 -27.01 -13.21
N LYS A 149 -6.79 -27.22 -12.85
CA LYS A 149 -6.04 -26.33 -11.93
C LYS A 149 -6.01 -24.86 -12.40
N GLU A 150 -5.94 -24.64 -13.71
CA GLU A 150 -5.92 -23.31 -14.35
C GLU A 150 -7.21 -22.49 -14.14
N LEU A 151 -8.32 -23.14 -13.80
CA LEU A 151 -9.62 -22.48 -13.59
C LEU A 151 -9.78 -21.92 -12.17
N PHE A 152 -8.99 -22.39 -11.20
CA PHE A 152 -9.05 -21.85 -9.84
C PHE A 152 -8.51 -20.42 -9.79
N CYS A 153 -9.26 -19.50 -9.16
CA CYS A 153 -8.93 -18.10 -8.99
C CYS A 153 -8.74 -17.39 -10.35
N ASN A 154 -9.78 -17.42 -11.18
CA ASN A 154 -9.83 -16.84 -12.54
C ASN A 154 -10.89 -15.71 -12.72
N ASP A 155 -11.53 -15.25 -11.64
CA ASP A 155 -12.69 -14.34 -11.57
C ASP A 155 -14.02 -14.89 -12.17
N THR A 156 -14.11 -16.18 -12.47
CA THR A 156 -15.24 -16.87 -13.12
C THR A 156 -15.60 -18.18 -12.38
N PRO A 157 -16.73 -18.27 -11.67
CA PRO A 157 -17.12 -19.50 -10.99
C PRO A 157 -17.36 -20.67 -11.97
N ASP A 158 -16.43 -21.62 -11.99
CA ASP A 158 -16.47 -22.88 -12.75
C ASP A 158 -16.95 -24.05 -11.85
N CYS A 159 -16.72 -23.99 -10.53
CA CYS A 159 -17.33 -24.88 -9.52
C CYS A 159 -18.80 -24.52 -9.24
N LYS A 160 -19.67 -25.53 -9.06
CA LYS A 160 -21.11 -25.32 -8.77
C LYS A 160 -21.41 -24.64 -7.43
N ASP A 161 -20.44 -24.66 -6.51
CA ASP A 161 -20.49 -24.05 -5.18
C ASP A 161 -19.63 -22.78 -5.09
N GLU A 162 -19.13 -22.28 -6.23
CA GLU A 162 -18.24 -21.11 -6.35
C GLU A 162 -16.94 -21.24 -5.53
N SER A 163 -16.54 -22.45 -5.10
CA SER A 163 -15.42 -22.67 -4.16
C SER A 163 -14.03 -22.43 -4.73
N ASP A 164 -13.88 -22.51 -6.05
CA ASP A 164 -12.69 -22.15 -6.82
C ASP A 164 -12.22 -20.72 -6.55
N GLU A 165 -13.15 -19.76 -6.52
CA GLU A 165 -12.86 -18.33 -6.35
C GLU A 165 -12.72 -17.88 -4.89
N ASN A 166 -12.65 -18.83 -3.94
CA ASN A 166 -12.73 -18.53 -2.50
C ASN A 166 -11.43 -18.79 -1.72
N ALA A 167 -10.42 -19.38 -2.36
CA ALA A 167 -9.12 -19.68 -1.77
C ALA A 167 -7.97 -18.80 -2.31
N CYS A 168 -8.28 -17.65 -2.91
CA CYS A 168 -7.34 -16.84 -3.71
C CYS A 168 -6.37 -15.98 -2.88
N SER A 169 -6.02 -16.42 -1.67
CA SER A 169 -5.05 -15.72 -0.81
C SER A 169 -3.60 -16.02 -1.23
N VAL A 170 -2.66 -15.18 -0.80
CA VAL A 170 -1.20 -15.41 -1.00
C VAL A 170 -0.72 -16.74 -0.38
N ASP A 171 -1.45 -17.27 0.60
CA ASP A 171 -1.09 -18.48 1.35
C ASP A 171 -1.88 -19.73 0.88
N ASP A 172 -3.07 -19.56 0.31
CA ASP A 172 -4.00 -20.64 -0.04
C ASP A 172 -4.16 -20.89 -1.55
N ASP A 173 -3.90 -19.90 -2.43
CA ASP A 173 -4.13 -20.02 -3.87
C ASP A 173 -3.37 -21.24 -4.43
N PRO A 174 -4.03 -22.21 -5.09
CA PRO A 174 -3.37 -23.39 -5.64
C PRO A 174 -2.39 -23.07 -6.77
N ASN A 175 -2.54 -21.90 -7.40
CA ASN A 175 -1.68 -21.34 -8.44
C ASN A 175 -0.68 -20.31 -7.91
N ARG A 176 -0.53 -20.18 -6.58
CA ARG A 176 0.41 -19.23 -5.98
C ARG A 176 1.86 -19.46 -6.40
N ALA A 177 2.63 -18.38 -6.39
CA ALA A 177 4.08 -18.41 -6.57
C ALA A 177 4.76 -19.33 -5.53
N PRO A 178 5.83 -20.05 -5.89
CA PRO A 178 6.64 -20.81 -4.94
C PRO A 178 7.38 -19.88 -3.96
N GLU A 179 7.86 -20.43 -2.86
CA GLU A 179 8.80 -19.72 -1.97
C GLU A 179 10.15 -19.51 -2.69
N CYS A 180 10.87 -18.44 -2.34
CA CYS A 180 12.11 -18.00 -2.99
C CYS A 180 13.14 -19.13 -3.17
N ASP A 181 13.38 -19.54 -4.42
CA ASP A 181 14.46 -20.45 -4.79
C ASP A 181 15.63 -19.65 -5.36
N SER A 182 16.69 -19.49 -4.55
CA SER A 182 17.91 -18.78 -4.92
C SER A 182 18.76 -19.48 -5.99
N SER A 183 18.39 -20.69 -6.43
CA SER A 183 18.99 -21.37 -7.59
C SER A 183 18.24 -21.14 -8.91
N GLN A 184 17.07 -20.49 -8.84
CA GLN A 184 16.26 -20.09 -10.00
C GLN A 184 16.11 -18.56 -10.09
N CYS A 185 16.23 -17.86 -8.97
CA CYS A 185 16.16 -16.41 -8.88
C CYS A 185 17.55 -15.76 -8.95
N GLU A 186 18.09 -15.66 -10.16
CA GLU A 186 19.39 -15.01 -10.42
C GLU A 186 19.23 -13.58 -10.98
N LEU A 187 20.18 -12.71 -10.63
CA LEU A 187 20.30 -11.35 -11.17
C LEU A 187 20.79 -11.40 -12.63
N PRO A 188 20.35 -10.49 -13.52
CA PRO A 188 19.62 -9.26 -13.22
C PRO A 188 18.10 -9.43 -13.14
N ASP A 189 17.53 -10.52 -13.65
CA ASP A 189 16.09 -10.58 -13.93
C ASP A 189 15.25 -10.85 -12.67
N CYS A 190 15.79 -11.58 -11.68
CA CYS A 190 15.09 -11.95 -10.44
C CYS A 190 15.91 -11.61 -9.19
N PHE A 191 15.24 -11.16 -8.13
CA PHE A 191 15.82 -10.97 -6.81
C PHE A 191 14.80 -11.25 -5.70
N CYS A 192 15.15 -12.16 -4.79
CA CYS A 192 14.38 -12.43 -3.55
C CYS A 192 15.27 -12.51 -2.28
N SER A 193 16.51 -12.00 -2.36
CA SER A 193 17.29 -11.51 -1.20
C SER A 193 16.89 -10.06 -0.89
N ALA A 194 17.62 -9.35 -0.02
CA ALA A 194 17.29 -7.98 0.36
C ALA A 194 18.53 -7.10 0.65
N ASP A 195 19.01 -6.37 -0.38
CA ASP A 195 20.25 -5.54 -0.40
C ASP A 195 20.01 -4.05 -1.18
N ASP A 196 20.02 -1.79 -0.46
CA ASP A 196 20.12 -0.27 -0.84
C ASP A 196 18.92 0.72 -1.22
N ASP A 197 19.18 2.05 -1.12
CA ASP A 197 18.31 3.23 -0.75
C ASP A 197 17.49 4.07 -1.81
N HIS A 198 16.33 4.68 -1.41
CA HIS A 198 15.36 5.46 -2.27
C HIS A 198 14.74 6.75 -1.70
N LEU A 199 14.21 7.61 -2.59
CA LEU A 199 13.32 8.75 -2.26
C LEU A 199 12.15 8.91 -3.27
N SER A 200 10.89 9.11 -2.80
CA SER A 200 9.73 9.33 -3.69
C SER A 200 8.63 10.28 -3.17
N PHE A 201 7.85 10.86 -4.09
CA PHE A 201 6.79 11.85 -3.83
C PHE A 201 5.49 11.47 -4.56
N ASN A 202 4.33 11.74 -3.93
CA ASN A 202 3.01 11.37 -4.45
C ASN A 202 2.13 12.59 -4.73
N GLY A 203 1.38 12.52 -5.83
CA GLY A 203 0.24 13.40 -6.13
C GLY A 203 0.42 14.27 -7.37
N ALA A 204 -0.65 15.00 -7.72
CA ALA A 204 -0.67 15.90 -8.87
C ALA A 204 0.39 17.02 -8.75
N ILE A 205 1.10 17.29 -9.85
CA ILE A 205 2.17 18.30 -9.90
C ILE A 205 1.59 19.58 -10.50
N ASN A 206 1.61 20.69 -9.77
CA ASN A 206 0.93 21.92 -10.18
C ASN A 206 1.63 23.18 -9.62
N VAL A 207 1.06 24.36 -9.91
CA VAL A 207 1.59 25.65 -9.43
C VAL A 207 1.67 25.74 -7.90
N ASP A 208 0.87 24.93 -7.20
CA ASP A 208 0.88 24.86 -5.73
C ASP A 208 1.99 23.95 -5.16
N ASN A 209 2.81 23.25 -5.97
CA ASN A 209 3.95 22.48 -5.44
C ASN A 209 5.26 22.50 -6.26
N VAL A 210 5.28 23.03 -7.48
CA VAL A 210 6.51 23.17 -8.27
C VAL A 210 7.58 24.00 -7.55
N ASP A 211 7.20 25.05 -6.84
CA ASP A 211 8.10 25.90 -6.04
C ASP A 211 8.82 25.11 -4.93
N LEU A 212 8.11 24.22 -4.24
CA LEU A 212 8.68 23.30 -3.25
C LEU A 212 9.70 22.35 -3.89
N TYR A 213 9.39 21.81 -5.07
CA TYR A 213 10.30 20.91 -5.77
C TYR A 213 11.56 21.64 -6.28
N GLU A 214 11.46 22.89 -6.77
CA GLU A 214 12.63 23.68 -7.16
C GLU A 214 13.53 24.06 -5.96
N GLU A 215 12.95 24.26 -4.77
CA GLU A 215 13.71 24.55 -3.55
C GLU A 215 14.47 23.31 -3.01
N ILE A 216 13.89 22.11 -3.14
CA ILE A 216 14.52 20.83 -2.77
C ILE A 216 15.54 20.40 -3.84
N PHE A 217 15.15 20.40 -5.12
CA PHE A 217 15.92 19.92 -6.27
C PHE A 217 16.59 21.07 -7.04
N ASN A 218 17.19 22.00 -6.30
CA ASN A 218 17.78 23.25 -6.81
C ASN A 218 19.04 23.10 -7.71
N GLY A 219 19.45 21.87 -8.04
CA GLY A 219 20.66 21.59 -8.83
C GLY A 219 22.00 21.90 -8.16
N VAL A 220 22.00 22.42 -6.93
CA VAL A 220 23.21 22.64 -6.10
C VAL A 220 23.50 21.42 -5.22
N ARG A 221 22.45 20.72 -4.77
CA ARG A 221 22.58 19.47 -4.00
C ARG A 221 22.95 18.32 -4.94
N GLN A 222 24.14 17.75 -4.73
CA GLN A 222 24.72 16.69 -5.54
C GLN A 222 25.05 15.46 -4.68
N ASN A 223 24.84 14.28 -5.24
CA ASN A 223 25.27 12.99 -4.70
C ASN A 223 26.82 12.86 -4.74
N PRO A 224 27.42 11.88 -4.05
CA PRO A 224 28.88 11.64 -4.08
C PRO A 224 29.48 11.36 -5.47
N ASN A 225 28.67 11.07 -6.50
CA ASN A 225 29.08 10.93 -7.90
C ASN A 225 29.14 12.27 -8.67
N GLY A 226 28.76 13.40 -8.05
CA GLY A 226 28.70 14.73 -8.68
C GLY A 226 27.42 15.04 -9.44
N CYS A 227 26.47 14.10 -9.52
CA CYS A 227 25.17 14.31 -10.15
C CYS A 227 24.17 14.95 -9.19
N SER A 228 23.23 15.75 -9.68
CA SER A 228 22.15 16.31 -8.86
C SER A 228 21.31 15.21 -8.21
N ILE A 229 20.90 15.43 -6.96
CA ILE A 229 20.02 14.50 -6.23
C ILE A 229 18.72 14.26 -7.02
N LYS A 230 18.29 13.00 -7.10
CA LYS A 230 17.09 12.59 -7.83
C LYS A 230 15.99 12.10 -6.87
N GLY A 231 14.86 11.76 -7.45
CA GLY A 231 13.67 11.27 -6.74
C GLY A 231 12.55 10.96 -7.72
N THR A 232 11.62 10.11 -7.28
CA THR A 232 10.51 9.59 -8.09
C THR A 232 9.22 10.35 -7.83
N PHE A 233 8.44 10.66 -8.86
CA PHE A 233 7.18 11.37 -8.78
C PHE A 233 6.03 10.52 -9.33
N PHE A 234 5.10 10.12 -8.45
CA PHE A 234 3.90 9.37 -8.82
C PHE A 234 2.77 10.36 -9.15
N VAL A 235 2.51 10.52 -10.46
CA VAL A 235 1.68 11.59 -11.03
C VAL A 235 0.28 11.09 -11.38
N SER A 236 -0.74 11.73 -10.80
CA SER A 236 -2.14 11.53 -11.16
C SER A 236 -2.61 12.59 -12.18
N HIS A 237 -3.65 12.30 -12.97
CA HIS A 237 -4.05 13.22 -14.03
C HIS A 237 -4.71 14.52 -13.52
N LYS A 238 -5.69 14.41 -12.63
CA LYS A 238 -6.57 15.55 -12.30
C LYS A 238 -5.78 16.72 -11.69
N TYR A 239 -5.93 17.90 -12.28
CA TYR A 239 -5.22 19.16 -11.93
C TYR A 239 -3.69 19.19 -12.15
N THR A 240 -3.09 18.19 -12.81
CA THR A 240 -1.64 18.21 -13.13
C THR A 240 -1.27 19.19 -14.25
N ASN A 241 -0.14 19.87 -14.08
CA ASN A 241 0.54 20.69 -15.06
C ASN A 241 1.65 19.89 -15.76
N TYR A 242 1.41 19.52 -17.01
CA TYR A 242 2.30 18.66 -17.78
C TYR A 242 3.58 19.37 -18.26
N SER A 243 3.62 20.71 -18.34
CA SER A 243 4.90 21.40 -18.60
C SER A 243 5.84 21.34 -17.40
N ALA A 244 5.29 21.21 -16.18
CA ALA A 244 6.09 20.98 -14.98
C ALA A 244 6.57 19.53 -14.87
N VAL A 245 5.71 18.56 -15.22
CA VAL A 245 6.10 17.14 -15.35
C VAL A 245 7.24 16.98 -16.36
N GLN A 246 7.11 17.63 -17.53
CA GLN A 246 8.13 17.68 -18.57
C GLN A 246 9.47 18.24 -18.05
N ASP A 247 9.45 19.35 -17.29
CA ASP A 247 10.70 19.95 -16.81
C ASP A 247 11.35 19.13 -15.69
N LEU A 248 10.57 18.43 -14.86
CA LEU A 248 11.10 17.49 -13.86
C LEU A 248 11.75 16.27 -14.52
N HIS A 249 11.10 15.66 -15.52
CA HIS A 249 11.71 14.58 -16.34
C HIS A 249 12.98 15.05 -17.05
N ARG A 250 12.96 16.28 -17.63
CA ARG A 250 14.14 16.90 -18.24
C ARG A 250 15.28 17.09 -17.25
N ARG A 251 15.01 17.46 -15.98
CA ARG A 251 16.01 17.55 -14.90
C ARG A 251 16.53 16.18 -14.41
N GLY A 252 15.96 15.07 -14.91
CA GLY A 252 16.37 13.71 -14.57
C GLY A 252 15.63 13.11 -13.37
N HIS A 253 14.49 13.67 -12.98
CA HIS A 253 13.58 13.01 -12.04
C HIS A 253 12.75 11.95 -12.74
N GLU A 254 12.41 10.89 -12.03
CA GLU A 254 11.56 9.82 -12.56
C GLU A 254 10.08 10.19 -12.45
N ILE A 255 9.32 9.92 -13.51
CA ILE A 255 7.88 10.13 -13.56
C ILE A 255 7.20 8.76 -13.66
N ALA A 256 6.27 8.48 -12.75
CA ALA A 256 5.58 7.20 -12.60
C ALA A 256 4.05 7.40 -12.54
N ALA A 257 3.28 6.35 -12.85
CA ALA A 257 1.82 6.39 -12.92
C ALA A 257 1.15 6.36 -11.54
N PHE A 258 0.14 7.22 -11.32
CA PHE A 258 -0.67 7.27 -10.10
C PHE A 258 -2.17 7.46 -10.39
N SER A 259 -2.66 6.70 -11.38
CA SER A 259 -4.03 6.72 -11.94
C SER A 259 -4.48 8.01 -12.66
N ILE A 260 -5.54 7.91 -13.46
CA ILE A 260 -6.21 9.09 -14.03
C ILE A 260 -7.05 9.75 -12.93
N THR A 261 -7.95 8.98 -12.32
CA THR A 261 -9.08 9.54 -11.58
C THR A 261 -8.79 9.80 -10.11
N HIS A 262 -7.92 9.00 -9.49
CA HIS A 262 -7.73 8.94 -8.05
C HIS A 262 -9.07 8.82 -7.26
N LYS A 263 -10.04 8.03 -7.77
CA LYS A 263 -11.33 7.73 -7.12
C LYS A 263 -11.20 7.45 -5.62
N ASP A 264 -12.00 8.17 -4.83
CA ASP A 264 -11.98 8.10 -3.36
C ASP A 264 -12.46 6.77 -2.74
N ASP A 265 -13.17 5.92 -3.48
CA ASP A 265 -13.61 4.61 -2.95
C ASP A 265 -12.43 3.61 -2.93
N PRO A 266 -11.95 3.17 -1.76
CA PRO A 266 -10.84 2.22 -1.69
C PRO A 266 -11.22 0.83 -2.25
N ASN A 267 -12.52 0.51 -2.34
CA ASN A 267 -12.99 -0.75 -2.93
C ASN A 267 -12.82 -0.77 -4.45
N TYR A 268 -12.86 0.39 -5.13
CA TYR A 268 -12.68 0.45 -6.58
C TYR A 268 -11.31 -0.11 -6.99
N TRP A 269 -10.26 0.24 -6.24
CA TRP A 269 -8.91 -0.27 -6.42
C TRP A 269 -8.79 -1.72 -5.94
N THR A 270 -9.25 -2.00 -4.71
CA THR A 270 -9.14 -3.34 -4.09
C THR A 270 -9.87 -4.43 -4.88
N LYS A 271 -10.94 -4.09 -5.62
CA LYS A 271 -11.74 -5.00 -6.45
C LYS A 271 -11.70 -4.61 -7.94
N GLY A 272 -10.71 -3.81 -8.35
CA GLY A 272 -10.58 -3.31 -9.71
C GLY A 272 -10.24 -4.43 -10.68
N LYS A 273 -10.93 -4.50 -11.81
CA LYS A 273 -10.68 -5.51 -12.86
C LYS A 273 -9.44 -5.14 -13.68
N TYR A 274 -8.96 -6.08 -14.50
CA TYR A 274 -7.89 -5.83 -15.47
C TYR A 274 -8.16 -4.53 -16.29
N ASP A 275 -9.37 -4.36 -16.81
CA ASP A 275 -9.76 -3.17 -17.59
C ASP A 275 -9.77 -1.86 -16.77
N ASP A 276 -10.12 -1.91 -15.49
CA ASP A 276 -10.05 -0.75 -14.58
C ASP A 276 -8.59 -0.32 -14.37
N TRP A 277 -7.72 -1.28 -14.05
CA TRP A 277 -6.29 -1.04 -13.87
C TRP A 277 -5.63 -0.57 -15.16
N LEU A 278 -6.02 -1.11 -16.31
CA LEU A 278 -5.52 -0.73 -17.64
C LEU A 278 -5.88 0.72 -17.95
N ALA A 279 -7.17 1.08 -17.83
CA ALA A 279 -7.64 2.42 -18.15
C ALA A 279 -7.10 3.49 -17.18
N GLU A 280 -6.89 3.16 -15.90
CA GLU A 280 -6.31 4.08 -14.93
C GLU A 280 -4.78 4.23 -15.10
N MET A 281 -4.02 3.14 -15.28
CA MET A 281 -2.55 3.18 -15.24
C MET A 281 -1.89 3.33 -16.61
N ALA A 282 -2.26 2.51 -17.60
CA ALA A 282 -1.77 2.70 -18.97
C ALA A 282 -2.38 3.99 -19.59
N GLY A 283 -3.61 4.32 -19.21
CA GLY A 283 -4.24 5.60 -19.58
C GLY A 283 -3.51 6.82 -19.03
N VAL A 284 -3.14 6.87 -17.73
CA VAL A 284 -2.35 8.01 -17.22
C VAL A 284 -0.95 8.06 -17.82
N ARG A 285 -0.31 6.92 -18.11
CA ARG A 285 0.96 6.88 -18.86
C ARG A 285 0.81 7.58 -20.23
N LEU A 286 -0.19 7.20 -21.02
CA LEU A 286 -0.44 7.79 -22.34
C LEU A 286 -0.71 9.31 -22.26
N ILE A 287 -1.46 9.76 -21.25
CA ILE A 287 -1.67 11.19 -20.97
C ILE A 287 -0.34 11.88 -20.68
N VAL A 288 0.51 11.31 -19.82
CA VAL A 288 1.82 11.92 -19.49
C VAL A 288 2.74 11.95 -20.70
N GLU A 289 2.90 10.84 -21.44
CA GLU A 289 3.71 10.76 -22.65
C GLU A 289 3.29 11.84 -23.66
N ARG A 290 1.99 11.97 -23.93
CA ARG A 290 1.44 12.94 -24.89
C ARG A 290 1.56 14.39 -24.43
N PHE A 291 1.16 14.72 -23.20
CA PHE A 291 1.08 16.13 -22.77
C PHE A 291 2.36 16.67 -22.11
N ALA A 292 3.26 15.81 -21.64
CA ALA A 292 4.62 16.19 -21.26
C ALA A 292 5.64 15.97 -22.38
N ASN A 293 5.23 15.39 -23.52
CA ASN A 293 6.11 15.05 -24.66
C ASN A 293 7.32 14.20 -24.23
N ILE A 294 7.04 13.12 -23.50
CA ILE A 294 8.02 12.14 -23.01
C ILE A 294 7.96 10.94 -23.96
N THR A 295 9.08 10.66 -24.64
CA THR A 295 9.18 9.71 -25.75
C THR A 295 10.36 8.74 -25.63
N ASP A 296 11.03 8.72 -24.47
CA ASP A 296 12.09 7.78 -24.09
C ASP A 296 11.55 6.53 -23.34
N ASN A 297 10.22 6.34 -23.31
CA ASN A 297 9.50 5.23 -22.69
C ASN A 297 9.82 5.01 -21.19
N THR A 298 10.30 6.04 -20.46
CA THR A 298 10.76 5.88 -19.07
C THR A 298 9.65 5.87 -18.01
N ILE A 299 8.37 5.82 -18.39
CA ILE A 299 7.24 5.79 -17.45
C ILE A 299 6.93 4.34 -17.07
N LEU A 300 7.83 3.78 -16.25
CA LEU A 300 7.91 2.34 -15.96
C LEU A 300 7.41 1.95 -14.55
N GLY A 301 7.19 2.93 -13.68
CA GLY A 301 6.68 2.74 -12.33
C GLY A 301 5.16 2.93 -12.20
N VAL A 302 4.54 2.19 -11.29
CA VAL A 302 3.15 2.35 -10.84
C VAL A 302 3.11 2.57 -9.33
N ARG A 303 2.09 3.30 -8.87
CA ARG A 303 1.62 3.27 -7.48
C ARG A 303 0.10 3.35 -7.45
N ALA A 304 -0.53 2.56 -6.59
CA ALA A 304 -1.98 2.53 -6.38
C ALA A 304 -2.44 3.67 -5.45
N PRO A 305 -3.50 4.42 -5.82
CA PRO A 305 -4.16 5.35 -4.90
C PRO A 305 -4.53 4.70 -3.56
N TYR A 306 -4.33 5.44 -2.47
CA TYR A 306 -4.53 4.97 -1.10
C TYR A 306 -3.79 3.66 -0.73
N LEU A 307 -2.77 3.26 -1.51
CA LEU A 307 -2.04 1.98 -1.43
C LEU A 307 -2.95 0.75 -1.47
N ARG A 308 -4.04 0.83 -2.24
CA ARG A 308 -4.98 -0.27 -2.43
C ARG A 308 -4.57 -1.15 -3.60
N VAL A 309 -3.80 -2.18 -3.26
CA VAL A 309 -3.33 -3.21 -4.19
C VAL A 309 -4.53 -4.01 -4.75
N GLY A 310 -4.48 -4.29 -6.06
CA GLY A 310 -5.55 -4.94 -6.83
C GLY A 310 -5.41 -6.45 -7.00
N GLY A 311 -4.81 -7.15 -6.03
CA GLY A 311 -4.51 -8.58 -6.15
C GLY A 311 -3.67 -8.89 -7.39
N ASN A 312 -3.91 -10.06 -8.00
CA ASN A 312 -3.21 -10.45 -9.23
C ASN A 312 -3.52 -9.52 -10.43
N LYS A 313 -4.70 -8.90 -10.49
CA LYS A 313 -5.16 -8.14 -11.67
C LYS A 313 -4.39 -6.84 -11.91
N GLN A 314 -3.88 -6.22 -10.85
CA GLN A 314 -2.93 -5.11 -10.97
C GLN A 314 -1.64 -5.56 -11.68
N PHE A 315 -1.05 -6.69 -11.27
CA PHE A 315 0.27 -7.12 -11.75
C PHE A 315 0.22 -7.83 -13.11
N GLU A 316 -0.89 -8.52 -13.42
CA GLU A 316 -1.22 -9.02 -14.76
C GLU A 316 -1.27 -7.87 -15.77
N MET A 317 -2.04 -6.81 -15.48
CA MET A 317 -2.06 -5.58 -16.28
C MET A 317 -0.67 -4.95 -16.40
N MET A 318 0.09 -4.86 -15.31
CA MET A 318 1.42 -4.25 -15.35
C MET A 318 2.40 -5.01 -16.25
N ALA A 319 2.35 -6.34 -16.25
CA ALA A 319 3.19 -7.17 -17.11
C ALA A 319 2.81 -7.01 -18.59
N ASP A 320 1.51 -7.13 -18.92
CA ASP A 320 1.00 -6.96 -20.29
C ASP A 320 1.20 -5.54 -20.84
N GLN A 321 1.31 -4.55 -19.95
CA GLN A 321 1.57 -3.15 -20.28
C GLN A 321 3.04 -2.74 -20.13
N TYR A 322 3.97 -3.67 -19.91
CA TYR A 322 5.42 -3.42 -19.82
C TYR A 322 5.81 -2.36 -18.78
N PHE A 323 5.08 -2.27 -17.67
CA PHE A 323 5.60 -1.60 -16.47
C PHE A 323 6.67 -2.49 -15.81
N VAL A 324 7.68 -1.88 -15.19
CA VAL A 324 8.80 -2.60 -14.56
C VAL A 324 8.54 -2.84 -13.07
N TYR A 325 7.91 -1.88 -12.37
CA TYR A 325 7.72 -1.98 -10.93
C TYR A 325 6.42 -1.36 -10.42
N ASP A 326 5.88 -1.96 -9.34
CA ASP A 326 4.93 -1.31 -8.44
C ASP A 326 5.66 -0.78 -7.20
N ALA A 327 5.05 0.19 -6.52
CA ALA A 327 5.53 0.74 -5.28
C ALA A 327 4.38 0.93 -4.28
N SER A 328 3.49 -0.06 -4.19
CA SER A 328 2.24 0.02 -3.41
C SER A 328 2.13 -1.01 -2.29
N ILE A 329 2.94 -2.08 -2.31
CA ILE A 329 2.89 -3.11 -1.28
C ILE A 329 3.57 -2.57 -0.01
N THR A 330 2.85 -2.60 1.11
CA THR A 330 3.39 -2.14 2.40
C THR A 330 3.96 -3.30 3.21
N ALA A 331 5.15 -3.10 3.77
CA ALA A 331 5.79 -4.03 4.70
C ALA A 331 5.72 -3.46 6.12
N SER A 332 5.08 -4.19 7.03
CA SER A 332 4.93 -3.73 8.42
C SER A 332 6.25 -3.64 9.17
N LEU A 333 6.29 -2.75 10.17
CA LEU A 333 7.51 -2.31 10.85
C LEU A 333 8.36 -3.49 11.40
N GLY A 334 9.38 -3.87 10.64
CA GLY A 334 10.38 -4.87 11.01
C GLY A 334 11.58 -4.28 11.76
N ARG A 335 12.34 -5.14 12.46
CA ARG A 335 13.65 -4.76 13.01
C ARG A 335 14.68 -4.47 11.91
N VAL A 336 14.61 -5.24 10.84
CA VAL A 336 15.39 -5.09 9.61
C VAL A 336 14.37 -4.76 8.52
N PRO A 337 14.53 -3.66 7.75
CA PRO A 337 13.63 -3.36 6.65
C PRO A 337 13.91 -4.25 5.42
N ILE A 338 12.92 -4.35 4.55
CA ILE A 338 12.92 -5.21 3.35
C ILE A 338 13.35 -4.37 2.15
N TRP A 339 14.19 -4.89 1.26
CA TRP A 339 14.52 -4.24 -0.02
C TRP A 339 13.55 -4.69 -1.12
N PRO A 340 13.59 -4.06 -2.32
CA PRO A 340 12.74 -4.44 -3.44
C PRO A 340 12.97 -5.89 -3.84
N TYR A 341 11.92 -6.55 -4.31
CA TYR A 341 11.96 -7.95 -4.72
C TYR A 341 11.12 -8.17 -5.98
N SER A 342 11.48 -9.16 -6.78
CA SER A 342 10.73 -9.53 -7.98
C SER A 342 9.62 -10.55 -7.66
N LEU A 343 8.41 -10.33 -8.16
CA LEU A 343 7.21 -11.13 -7.90
C LEU A 343 7.15 -12.47 -8.66
N TYR A 344 8.27 -12.98 -9.19
CA TYR A 344 8.37 -14.37 -9.67
C TYR A 344 8.13 -15.38 -8.53
N PHE A 345 8.48 -15.00 -7.30
CA PHE A 345 8.34 -15.81 -6.09
C PHE A 345 7.39 -15.13 -5.09
N ARG A 346 6.86 -15.92 -4.15
CA ARG A 346 5.96 -15.45 -3.09
C ARG A 346 6.63 -14.37 -2.25
N MET A 347 5.87 -13.31 -1.95
CA MET A 347 6.31 -12.14 -1.18
C MET A 347 7.01 -12.56 0.14
N PRO A 348 8.15 -11.92 0.51
CA PRO A 348 8.90 -12.26 1.72
C PRO A 348 8.25 -11.75 3.03
N HIS A 349 7.02 -11.21 2.97
CA HIS A 349 6.28 -10.72 4.12
C HIS A 349 4.76 -10.87 3.94
N ARG A 350 4.01 -10.71 5.04
CA ARG A 350 2.54 -10.76 5.02
C ARG A 350 1.94 -9.56 4.29
N CYS A 351 0.83 -9.78 3.60
CA CYS A 351 0.00 -8.71 3.04
C CYS A 351 -0.75 -7.97 4.16
N ASN A 352 -0.14 -6.90 4.67
CA ASN A 352 -0.72 -6.02 5.70
C ASN A 352 -1.15 -4.69 5.07
N GLY A 353 -2.04 -3.94 5.74
CA GLY A 353 -2.51 -2.60 5.34
C GLY A 353 -3.44 -2.56 4.10
N ASN A 354 -3.12 -3.35 3.08
CA ASN A 354 -3.60 -3.23 1.70
C ASN A 354 -4.91 -4.02 1.47
N ALA A 355 -5.82 -4.01 2.46
CA ALA A 355 -7.07 -4.78 2.48
C ALA A 355 -6.91 -6.30 2.22
N HIS A 356 -5.70 -6.82 2.45
CA HIS A 356 -5.28 -8.22 2.25
C HIS A 356 -5.34 -8.76 0.81
N ASN A 357 -5.59 -7.91 -0.20
CA ASN A 357 -5.58 -8.31 -1.62
C ASN A 357 -4.22 -8.03 -2.30
N CYS A 358 -3.18 -8.76 -1.90
CA CYS A 358 -1.87 -8.74 -2.55
C CYS A 358 -1.76 -9.84 -3.63
N PRO A 359 -0.85 -9.73 -4.61
CA PRO A 359 -0.65 -10.77 -5.61
C PRO A 359 -0.25 -12.10 -4.97
N SER A 360 -0.92 -13.18 -5.38
CA SER A 360 -0.58 -14.56 -5.03
C SER A 360 0.32 -15.22 -6.08
N ARG A 361 0.23 -14.80 -7.35
CA ARG A 361 0.82 -15.47 -8.52
C ARG A 361 2.15 -14.89 -8.96
N SER A 362 2.97 -15.74 -9.58
CA SER A 362 4.24 -15.35 -10.19
C SER A 362 4.03 -14.34 -11.32
N THR A 363 4.60 -13.14 -11.21
CA THR A 363 4.55 -12.09 -12.24
C THR A 363 5.93 -11.43 -12.42
N PRO A 364 6.30 -11.00 -13.64
CA PRO A 364 7.62 -10.46 -13.95
C PRO A 364 7.79 -8.98 -13.53
N ILE A 365 7.26 -8.61 -12.36
CA ILE A 365 7.21 -7.24 -11.85
C ILE A 365 8.08 -7.10 -10.59
N TRP A 366 8.77 -5.98 -10.46
CA TRP A 366 9.47 -5.61 -9.23
C TRP A 366 8.54 -4.90 -8.25
N GLU A 367 8.63 -5.21 -6.96
CA GLU A 367 7.96 -4.44 -5.91
C GLU A 367 8.97 -3.56 -5.18
N MET A 368 8.84 -2.25 -5.31
CA MET A 368 9.59 -1.22 -4.57
C MET A 368 8.98 -1.01 -3.18
N VAL A 369 9.05 -2.08 -2.38
CA VAL A 369 8.28 -2.28 -1.14
C VAL A 369 8.33 -1.09 -0.16
N MET A 370 7.15 -0.64 0.27
CA MET A 370 6.99 0.46 1.20
C MET A 370 7.15 -0.01 2.65
N ASN A 371 8.38 0.03 3.16
CA ASN A 371 8.67 -0.19 4.58
C ASN A 371 7.93 0.84 5.47
N GLU A 372 7.19 0.35 6.47
CA GLU A 372 6.66 1.20 7.54
C GLU A 372 7.78 1.92 8.31
N LEU A 373 7.65 3.24 8.45
CA LEU A 373 8.52 4.06 9.27
C LEU A 373 8.16 3.91 10.76
N ASP A 374 9.19 3.78 11.60
CA ASP A 374 9.06 3.82 13.06
C ASP A 374 8.84 5.25 13.52
N ARG A 375 7.67 5.51 14.11
CA ARG A 375 7.19 6.84 14.49
C ARG A 375 7.29 7.13 15.99
N ARG A 376 8.01 6.30 16.75
CA ARG A 376 8.29 6.53 18.18
C ARG A 376 9.26 7.71 18.36
N ASP A 377 9.05 8.51 19.40
CA ASP A 377 9.89 9.68 19.71
C ASP A 377 11.13 9.25 20.51
N ASP A 378 10.99 8.23 21.38
CA ASP A 378 12.10 7.48 21.98
C ASP A 378 11.92 5.96 21.72
N PRO A 379 12.58 5.40 20.69
CA PRO A 379 12.50 3.97 20.35
C PRO A 379 12.95 2.98 21.44
N THR A 380 13.58 3.46 22.53
CA THR A 380 14.11 2.65 23.63
C THR A 380 13.21 2.65 24.88
N PHE A 381 12.37 3.68 25.06
CA PHE A 381 11.40 3.81 26.16
C PHE A 381 9.93 3.73 25.74
N ASP A 382 9.61 4.10 24.50
CA ASP A 382 8.24 4.07 23.96
C ASP A 382 7.74 2.63 23.75
N GLU A 383 6.43 2.45 23.97
CA GLU A 383 5.72 1.22 23.67
C GLU A 383 5.72 0.91 22.16
N SER A 384 5.50 -0.35 21.79
CA SER A 384 5.39 -0.75 20.39
C SER A 384 4.20 -0.03 19.74
N LEU A 385 4.48 0.80 18.74
CA LEU A 385 3.49 1.45 17.89
C LEU A 385 3.57 0.83 16.49
N PRO A 386 2.45 0.61 15.78
CA PRO A 386 2.49 0.34 14.34
C PRO A 386 3.08 1.56 13.62
N GLY A 387 3.81 1.33 12.53
CA GLY A 387 4.52 2.38 11.82
C GLY A 387 3.61 3.23 10.92
N CYS A 388 4.22 3.85 9.93
CA CYS A 388 3.54 4.67 8.92
C CYS A 388 4.25 4.54 7.56
N HIS A 389 3.50 4.23 6.50
CA HIS A 389 4.00 4.02 5.13
C HIS A 389 4.17 5.34 4.33
N MET A 390 3.35 6.36 4.65
CA MET A 390 3.54 7.75 4.23
C MET A 390 4.08 8.55 5.42
N VAL A 391 4.99 9.49 5.19
CA VAL A 391 5.46 10.39 6.26
C VAL A 391 4.31 11.22 6.82
N ASP A 392 3.40 11.67 5.97
CA ASP A 392 2.22 12.45 6.39
C ASP A 392 1.19 11.64 7.18
N SER A 393 1.19 10.31 7.11
CA SER A 393 0.35 9.46 7.99
C SER A 393 0.95 9.19 9.37
N CYS A 394 2.23 9.56 9.61
CA CYS A 394 2.92 9.52 10.90
C CYS A 394 2.39 10.59 11.89
N SER A 395 1.09 10.57 12.17
CA SER A 395 0.31 11.71 12.69
C SER A 395 0.52 12.06 14.18
N ASN A 396 1.53 11.48 14.85
CA ASN A 396 2.09 12.00 16.11
C ASN A 396 3.21 13.03 15.89
N ILE A 397 3.72 13.16 14.66
CA ILE A 397 4.72 14.14 14.27
C ILE A 397 4.03 15.49 14.01
N GLN A 398 4.16 16.41 14.97
CA GLN A 398 3.48 17.71 14.93
C GLN A 398 4.44 18.89 14.74
N THR A 399 5.69 18.79 15.20
CA THR A 399 6.72 19.85 15.06
C THR A 399 7.88 19.43 14.16
N GLY A 400 8.58 20.42 13.59
CA GLY A 400 9.77 20.18 12.76
C GLY A 400 10.86 19.41 13.50
N GLU A 401 10.99 19.59 14.83
CA GLU A 401 11.95 18.86 15.66
C GLU A 401 11.62 17.35 15.75
N GLN A 402 10.34 16.99 15.93
CA GLN A 402 9.89 15.59 15.89
C GLN A 402 10.12 14.99 14.50
N PHE A 403 9.81 15.74 13.43
CA PHE A 403 10.04 15.28 12.06
C PHE A 403 11.54 15.09 11.79
N GLY A 404 12.38 16.00 12.28
CA GLY A 404 13.83 15.89 12.23
C GLY A 404 14.35 14.62 12.91
N ARG A 405 13.82 14.28 14.10
CA ARG A 405 14.11 13.00 14.77
C ARG A 405 13.64 11.80 13.96
N LEU A 406 12.40 11.83 13.44
CA LEU A 406 11.85 10.75 12.60
C LEU A 406 12.81 10.41 11.45
N LEU A 407 13.28 11.42 10.71
CA LEU A 407 14.20 11.23 9.58
C LEU A 407 15.50 10.54 10.01
N ARG A 408 16.18 11.03 11.06
CA ARG A 408 17.46 10.43 11.50
C ARG A 408 17.26 9.06 12.15
N HIS A 409 16.17 8.82 12.89
CA HIS A 409 15.90 7.50 13.47
C HIS A 409 15.67 6.47 12.36
N ASN A 410 14.81 6.78 11.40
CA ASN A 410 14.49 5.86 10.32
C ASN A 410 15.72 5.63 9.41
N PHE A 411 16.48 6.67 9.08
CA PHE A 411 17.79 6.52 8.42
C PHE A 411 18.73 5.60 9.20
N ASN A 412 18.88 5.81 10.52
CA ASN A 412 19.76 4.97 11.32
C ASN A 412 19.27 3.51 11.47
N ARG A 413 17.96 3.22 11.42
CA ARG A 413 17.48 1.83 11.34
C ARG A 413 17.97 1.16 10.06
N HIS A 414 17.88 1.85 8.93
CA HIS A 414 18.24 1.31 7.62
C HIS A 414 19.77 1.20 7.50
N TYR A 415 20.48 2.34 7.61
CA TYR A 415 21.93 2.47 7.44
C TYR A 415 22.78 1.59 8.38
N ASN A 416 22.31 1.31 9.61
CA ASN A 416 23.02 0.47 10.59
C ASN A 416 22.50 -0.99 10.66
N SER A 417 21.64 -1.43 9.73
CA SER A 417 21.23 -2.83 9.61
C SER A 417 21.67 -3.44 8.28
N ASN A 418 20.76 -3.69 7.34
CA ASN A 418 21.05 -4.20 5.99
C ASN A 418 21.04 -3.10 4.90
N ARG A 419 20.93 -1.82 5.27
CA ARG A 419 20.80 -0.68 4.35
C ARG A 419 19.59 -0.74 3.40
N ALA A 420 18.52 -1.45 3.78
CA ALA A 420 17.29 -1.47 2.98
C ALA A 420 16.73 -0.08 2.68
N PRO A 421 15.95 0.11 1.61
CA PRO A 421 15.63 1.45 1.18
C PRO A 421 14.72 2.23 2.09
N LEU A 422 15.23 3.39 2.49
CA LEU A 422 14.56 4.42 3.25
C LEU A 422 13.59 5.21 2.37
N GLY A 423 12.56 4.54 1.86
CA GLY A 423 11.48 5.18 1.11
C GLY A 423 10.74 6.23 1.95
N LEU A 424 11.20 7.48 1.89
CA LEU A 424 10.53 8.64 2.49
C LEU A 424 9.44 9.12 1.52
N ASN A 425 8.20 8.64 1.71
CA ASN A 425 7.08 8.93 0.82
C ASN A 425 6.24 10.11 1.34
N PHE A 426 6.05 11.15 0.52
CA PHE A 426 5.35 12.39 0.92
C PHE A 426 4.21 12.80 -0.02
N HIS A 427 3.12 13.33 0.54
CA HIS A 427 2.26 14.27 -0.17
C HIS A 427 2.83 15.69 -0.14
N ALA A 428 3.00 16.32 -1.30
CA ALA A 428 3.64 17.65 -1.40
C ALA A 428 2.86 18.78 -0.70
N SER A 429 1.53 18.67 -0.63
CA SER A 429 0.67 19.59 0.12
C SER A 429 1.00 19.62 1.62
N TRP A 430 1.36 18.49 2.22
CA TRP A 430 1.77 18.38 3.62
C TRP A 430 3.08 19.12 3.86
N LEU A 431 4.12 18.86 3.05
CA LEU A 431 5.41 19.56 3.13
C LEU A 431 5.26 21.08 2.94
N LYS A 432 4.45 21.53 1.96
CA LYS A 432 4.25 22.97 1.73
C LYS A 432 3.42 23.65 2.83
N SER A 433 2.47 22.94 3.44
CA SER A 433 1.64 23.47 4.53
C SER A 433 2.46 23.85 5.78
N LYS A 434 3.65 23.25 5.95
CA LYS A 434 4.52 23.43 7.10
C LYS A 434 5.96 23.73 6.69
N LYS A 435 6.30 25.02 6.64
CA LYS A 435 7.66 25.49 6.40
C LYS A 435 8.69 24.82 7.32
N GLU A 436 8.38 24.64 8.61
CA GLU A 436 9.26 23.94 9.56
C GLU A 436 9.62 22.50 9.14
N PHE A 437 8.72 21.79 8.44
CA PHE A 437 8.96 20.42 8.01
C PHE A 437 9.86 20.42 6.77
N ARG A 438 9.56 21.28 5.79
CA ARG A 438 10.39 21.48 4.59
C ARG A 438 11.82 21.91 4.94
N ASP A 439 11.97 22.89 5.83
CA ASP A 439 13.29 23.41 6.22
C ASP A 439 14.12 22.34 6.96
N GLU A 440 13.47 21.47 7.75
CA GLU A 440 14.15 20.33 8.41
C GLU A 440 14.44 19.16 7.45
N LEU A 441 13.60 18.91 6.43
CA LEU A 441 13.90 17.96 5.34
C LEU A 441 15.12 18.39 4.54
N ILE A 442 15.20 19.69 4.19
CA ILE A 442 16.37 20.28 3.52
C ILE A 442 17.63 20.06 4.37
N LYS A 443 17.56 20.37 5.66
CA LYS A 443 18.65 20.16 6.62
C LYS A 443 19.04 18.69 6.76
N PHE A 444 18.09 17.75 6.72
CA PHE A 444 18.39 16.32 6.70
C PHE A 444 19.10 15.88 5.41
N ILE A 445 18.63 16.33 4.24
CA ILE A 445 19.29 16.04 2.95
C ILE A 445 20.72 16.58 2.96
N GLU A 446 20.92 17.82 3.38
CA GLU A 446 22.25 18.45 3.46
C GLU A 446 23.17 17.77 4.48
N GLU A 447 22.63 17.28 5.60
CA GLU A 447 23.36 16.44 6.57
C GLU A 447 23.78 15.09 5.95
N MET A 448 22.90 14.41 5.22
CA MET A 448 23.20 13.13 4.59
C MET A 448 24.21 13.27 3.44
N LEU A 449 24.15 14.35 2.66
CA LEU A 449 25.11 14.66 1.59
C LEU A 449 26.53 14.99 2.09
N THR A 450 26.76 15.09 3.41
CA THR A 450 28.13 15.11 3.95
C THR A 450 28.80 13.72 3.93
N ARG A 451 28.04 12.65 3.72
CA ARG A 451 28.52 11.27 3.64
C ARG A 451 28.85 10.89 2.20
N ASN A 452 29.93 10.13 2.01
CA ASN A 452 30.34 9.64 0.70
C ASN A 452 29.68 8.31 0.28
N ASP A 453 28.85 7.73 1.15
CA ASP A 453 28.19 6.42 0.97
C ASP A 453 26.66 6.49 1.06
N VAL A 454 26.07 7.68 0.85
CA VAL A 454 24.61 7.89 0.80
C VAL A 454 24.26 8.62 -0.49
N PHE A 455 23.21 8.15 -1.18
CA PHE A 455 22.78 8.66 -2.48
C PHE A 455 21.26 8.86 -2.50
N PHE A 456 20.81 9.97 -3.08
CA PHE A 456 19.40 10.25 -3.36
C PHE A 456 19.12 9.96 -4.84
N VAL A 457 18.43 8.84 -5.09
CA VAL A 457 18.21 8.24 -6.41
C VAL A 457 16.72 7.94 -6.64
N THR A 458 16.34 7.72 -7.90
CA THR A 458 14.97 7.30 -8.25
C THR A 458 14.74 5.81 -8.03
N ASN A 459 13.48 5.36 -8.07
CA ASN A 459 13.11 3.95 -7.86
C ASN A 459 13.75 3.03 -8.92
N LEU A 460 13.66 3.42 -10.19
CA LEU A 460 14.30 2.72 -11.30
C LEU A 460 15.83 2.62 -11.12
N GLN A 461 16.46 3.62 -10.50
CA GLN A 461 17.91 3.67 -10.34
C GLN A 461 18.47 2.59 -9.40
N VAL A 462 17.72 2.04 -8.44
CA VAL A 462 18.19 0.83 -7.71
C VAL A 462 17.61 -0.45 -8.24
N ILE A 463 16.55 -0.46 -9.05
CA ILE A 463 16.31 -1.66 -9.88
C ILE A 463 17.55 -1.87 -10.78
N GLN A 464 18.10 -0.79 -11.36
CA GLN A 464 19.38 -0.80 -12.07
C GLN A 464 20.58 -1.18 -11.18
N TRP A 465 20.61 -0.78 -9.89
CA TRP A 465 21.68 -1.16 -8.96
C TRP A 465 21.58 -2.63 -8.54
N ILE A 466 20.40 -3.13 -8.17
CA ILE A 466 20.15 -4.53 -7.78
C ILE A 466 20.49 -5.44 -8.96
N GLN A 467 20.14 -5.04 -10.18
CA GLN A 467 20.55 -5.72 -11.42
C GLN A 467 22.08 -5.78 -11.63
N LYS A 468 22.85 -4.86 -11.02
CA LYS A 468 24.30 -4.71 -11.21
C LYS A 468 25.01 -4.26 -9.90
N PRO A 469 24.99 -5.04 -8.81
CA PRO A 469 25.39 -4.56 -7.48
C PRO A 469 26.82 -4.02 -7.50
N THR A 470 26.97 -2.74 -7.17
CA THR A 470 28.22 -1.99 -7.38
C THR A 470 28.68 -1.36 -6.07
N GLU A 471 29.92 -1.66 -5.66
CA GLU A 471 30.53 -1.12 -4.44
C GLU A 471 30.56 0.42 -4.43
N VAL A 472 30.42 1.02 -3.25
CA VAL A 472 30.41 2.49 -3.04
C VAL A 472 31.57 3.22 -3.72
N ASN A 473 32.78 2.65 -3.70
CA ASN A 473 33.96 3.23 -4.35
C ASN A 473 33.80 3.36 -5.88
N SER A 474 33.02 2.46 -6.49
CA SER A 474 32.72 2.42 -7.92
C SER A 474 31.40 3.11 -8.29
N LEU A 475 30.49 3.37 -7.34
CA LEU A 475 29.24 4.11 -7.60
C LEU A 475 29.46 5.54 -8.11
N ARG A 476 30.62 6.14 -7.81
CA ARG A 476 31.04 7.40 -8.43
C ARG A 476 31.10 7.31 -9.96
N ASP A 477 31.34 6.13 -10.52
CA ASP A 477 31.51 5.88 -11.95
C ASP A 477 30.51 4.88 -12.55
N PHE A 478 29.48 4.50 -11.79
CA PHE A 478 28.34 3.71 -12.27
C PHE A 478 27.54 4.49 -13.32
N ALA A 479 27.41 3.92 -14.53
CA ALA A 479 26.92 4.64 -15.71
C ALA A 479 25.43 4.97 -15.65
N ASP A 480 24.61 4.05 -15.12
CA ASP A 480 23.14 4.21 -15.11
C ASP A 480 22.69 5.34 -14.16
N TRP A 481 23.50 5.66 -13.14
CA TRP A 481 23.30 6.83 -12.26
C TRP A 481 23.88 8.15 -12.81
N LYS A 482 24.49 8.12 -14.01
CA LYS A 482 25.00 9.30 -14.72
C LYS A 482 24.11 9.77 -15.87
N ASP A 483 22.99 9.09 -16.17
CA ASP A 483 21.98 9.72 -17.03
C ASP A 483 21.42 10.98 -16.35
N LYS A 484 21.14 12.01 -17.17
CA LYS A 484 20.63 13.32 -16.75
C LYS A 484 21.36 13.84 -15.48
N CYS A 485 22.68 13.62 -15.42
CA CYS A 485 23.52 13.83 -14.22
C CYS A 485 23.44 15.26 -13.67
N ASP A 486 23.69 16.26 -14.51
CA ASP A 486 23.51 17.68 -14.19
C ASP A 486 22.97 18.45 -15.40
N VAL A 487 21.65 18.38 -15.62
CA VAL A 487 21.00 18.95 -16.81
C VAL A 487 20.87 20.47 -16.71
N LYS A 488 21.74 21.19 -17.42
CA LYS A 488 21.59 22.63 -17.68
C LYS A 488 20.70 22.89 -18.89
N GLY A 489 20.22 24.13 -19.02
CA GLY A 489 19.34 24.56 -20.11
C GLY A 489 17.96 25.03 -19.63
N GLN A 490 17.18 25.59 -20.54
CA GLN A 490 15.83 26.09 -20.27
C GLN A 490 14.77 24.98 -20.42
N PRO A 491 13.56 25.15 -19.84
CA PRO A 491 12.41 24.30 -20.13
C PRO A 491 12.03 24.33 -21.62
N TYR A 492 11.30 23.31 -22.08
CA TYR A 492 10.88 23.18 -23.49
C TYR A 492 9.98 24.34 -23.96
N CYS A 493 9.16 24.92 -23.08
CA CYS A 493 8.48 26.19 -23.32
C CYS A 493 8.51 27.11 -22.09
N SER A 494 8.65 28.42 -22.31
CA SER A 494 8.69 29.43 -21.23
C SER A 494 7.30 29.85 -20.73
N LEU A 495 6.26 29.57 -21.52
CA LEU A 495 4.85 29.83 -21.21
C LEU A 495 4.02 28.65 -21.71
N PRO A 496 3.49 27.79 -20.83
CA PRO A 496 2.64 26.67 -21.25
C PRO A 496 1.26 27.17 -21.69
N ASN A 497 0.66 26.45 -22.63
CA ASN A 497 -0.72 26.66 -23.07
C ASN A 497 -1.68 26.34 -21.91
N PRO A 498 -2.50 27.30 -21.46
CA PRO A 498 -3.56 27.03 -20.50
C PRO A 498 -4.80 26.56 -21.28
N CYS A 499 -5.04 25.26 -21.30
CA CYS A 499 -6.13 24.63 -22.05
C CYS A 499 -7.37 24.42 -21.15
N PRO A 500 -8.39 25.30 -21.18
CA PRO A 500 -9.65 25.09 -20.48
C PRO A 500 -10.52 24.09 -21.25
N SER A 501 -10.48 22.83 -20.85
CA SER A 501 -11.22 21.76 -21.52
C SER A 501 -12.30 21.16 -20.60
N THR A 502 -13.29 20.52 -21.20
CA THR A 502 -14.36 19.79 -20.51
C THR A 502 -14.43 18.37 -21.05
N THR A 503 -15.04 17.44 -20.30
CA THR A 503 -15.36 16.09 -20.79
C THR A 503 -16.75 15.68 -20.34
N ARG A 504 -17.39 14.76 -21.08
CA ARG A 504 -18.69 14.17 -20.72
C ARG A 504 -18.60 13.31 -19.45
N GLU A 505 -17.40 12.82 -19.12
CA GLU A 505 -17.13 11.98 -17.96
C GLU A 505 -17.05 12.78 -16.65
N LEU A 506 -16.86 14.09 -16.72
CA LEU A 506 -16.84 15.02 -15.57
C LEU A 506 -17.86 16.17 -15.80
N PRO A 507 -19.18 15.85 -15.81
CA PRO A 507 -20.22 16.78 -16.23
C PRO A 507 -20.31 17.99 -15.28
N GLY A 508 -20.07 19.18 -15.84
CA GLY A 508 -20.13 20.45 -15.11
C GLY A 508 -18.78 20.96 -14.60
N GLU A 509 -17.71 20.16 -14.65
CA GLU A 509 -16.35 20.66 -14.40
C GLU A 509 -15.75 21.29 -15.67
N THR A 510 -14.96 22.35 -15.49
CA THR A 510 -14.08 22.91 -16.52
C THR A 510 -12.67 22.93 -15.97
N LEU A 511 -11.79 22.11 -16.55
CA LEU A 511 -10.47 21.83 -16.01
C LEU A 511 -9.41 22.47 -16.91
N ARG A 512 -8.37 23.01 -16.30
CA ARG A 512 -7.24 23.62 -17.02
C ARG A 512 -6.09 22.62 -17.06
N LEU A 513 -5.89 22.03 -18.22
CA LEU A 513 -4.67 21.28 -18.54
C LEU A 513 -3.60 22.30 -18.96
N PHE A 514 -2.42 22.25 -18.34
CA PHE A 514 -1.27 23.07 -18.73
C PHE A 514 -0.24 22.19 -19.43
N THR A 515 0.18 22.56 -20.64
CA THR A 515 1.13 21.78 -21.46
C THR A 515 1.92 22.70 -22.39
N CYS A 516 3.10 22.28 -22.85
CA CYS A 516 3.79 22.93 -23.96
C CYS A 516 3.30 22.46 -25.35
N MET A 517 2.43 21.46 -25.40
CA MET A 517 1.87 20.88 -26.63
C MET A 517 0.56 21.58 -27.04
N GLU A 518 -0.02 21.19 -28.17
CA GLU A 518 -1.32 21.70 -28.60
C GLU A 518 -2.43 21.28 -27.63
N CYS A 519 -3.43 22.14 -27.45
CA CYS A 519 -4.55 21.85 -26.55
C CYS A 519 -5.45 20.74 -27.11
N PRO A 520 -5.89 19.77 -26.28
CA PRO A 520 -6.82 18.74 -26.72
C PRO A 520 -8.26 19.28 -26.89
N ASN A 521 -9.04 18.59 -27.72
CA ASN A 521 -10.44 18.95 -28.02
C ASN A 521 -11.33 18.80 -26.78
N ASN A 522 -11.13 17.72 -26.01
CA ASN A 522 -11.78 17.47 -24.72
C ASN A 522 -10.74 17.42 -23.60
N TYR A 523 -11.18 17.45 -22.35
CA TYR A 523 -10.31 17.12 -21.22
C TYR A 523 -10.07 15.59 -21.21
N PRO A 524 -8.81 15.11 -21.21
CA PRO A 524 -8.54 13.67 -21.20
C PRO A 524 -9.14 13.00 -19.96
N TRP A 525 -9.57 11.74 -20.09
CA TRP A 525 -10.07 10.94 -18.96
C TRP A 525 -9.99 9.43 -19.27
N ILE A 526 -10.73 8.59 -18.54
CA ILE A 526 -10.73 7.12 -18.69
C ILE A 526 -11.04 6.67 -20.12
N LEU A 527 -12.11 7.19 -20.72
CA LEU A 527 -12.59 6.71 -22.03
C LEU A 527 -11.92 7.42 -23.20
N ASP A 528 -11.42 8.66 -22.99
CA ASP A 528 -10.67 9.45 -23.98
C ASP A 528 -9.33 9.93 -23.35
N PRO A 529 -8.32 9.05 -23.20
CA PRO A 529 -7.03 9.42 -22.60
C PRO A 529 -6.15 10.27 -23.53
N THR A 530 -6.54 10.52 -24.78
CA THR A 530 -5.82 11.46 -25.65
C THR A 530 -6.46 12.84 -25.72
N GLY A 531 -7.73 12.97 -25.32
CA GLY A 531 -8.52 14.20 -25.43
C GLY A 531 -8.83 14.59 -26.88
N ASP A 532 -8.62 13.69 -27.85
CA ASP A 532 -8.93 13.94 -29.27
C ASP A 532 -10.45 14.00 -29.51
N GLY A 533 -11.23 13.32 -28.68
CA GLY A 533 -12.66 13.10 -28.85
C GLY A 533 -12.99 11.93 -29.76
N PHE A 534 -14.07 11.23 -29.41
CA PHE A 534 -14.66 10.20 -30.26
C PHE A 534 -15.11 10.80 -31.60
N SER A 535 -14.34 10.57 -32.65
CA SER A 535 -14.78 10.67 -34.03
C SER A 535 -15.83 9.58 -34.29
N VAL A 536 -17.08 9.99 -34.43
CA VAL A 536 -18.24 9.14 -34.78
C VAL A 536 -18.40 9.05 -36.30
#